data_AF-A0A8T7EBY2-F1
#
_entry.id   AF-A0A8T7EBY2-F1
#
_cell.length_a   1.000
_cell.length_b   1.000
_cell.length_c   1.000
_cell.angle_alpha   90.00
_cell.angle_beta   90.00
_cell.angle_gamma   90.00
#
_symmetry.space_group_name_H-M   'P 1'
#
loop_
_entity.id
_entity.type
_entity.pdbx_description
1 polymer ?
#
loop_
_entity_poly.entity_id
_entity_poly.type
_entity_poly.pdbx_seq_one_letter_code
_entity_poly.pdbx_strand_id
1 'polypeptide(L)' 'MVFNISGNKYRLLAVIHFNRKKVYSRDILTHAEYNRDKWKR' A
#
# COMPACT_ATOMS: atom_id res chain seq x y z
N MET A 1 1.82 -6.19 -0.14
CA MET A 1 1.92 -5.88 1.30
C MET A 1 1.40 -4.47 1.55
N VAL A 2 0.77 -4.20 2.69
CA VAL A 2 0.23 -2.88 3.04
C VAL A 2 0.99 -2.33 4.24
N PHE A 3 1.42 -1.08 4.17
CA PHE A 3 2.16 -0.40 5.23
C PHE A 3 1.46 0.87 5.70
N ASN A 4 1.51 1.14 7.00
CA ASN A 4 1.00 2.38 7.58
C ASN A 4 2.11 3.44 7.56
N ILE A 5 1.84 4.61 6.99
CA ILE A 5 2.84 5.67 6.85
C ILE A 5 2.28 7.03 7.33
N SER A 6 3.18 7.99 7.59
CA SER A 6 2.85 9.35 8.05
C SER A 6 1.94 9.36 9.30
N GLY A 7 2.36 8.67 10.35
CA GLY A 7 1.59 8.60 11.60
C GLY A 7 0.23 7.92 11.44
N ASN A 8 0.17 6.81 10.67
CA ASN A 8 -1.02 6.00 10.42
C ASN A 8 -2.13 6.66 9.57
N LYS A 9 -1.87 7.83 8.98
CA LYS A 9 -2.84 8.56 8.15
C LYS A 9 -3.07 7.92 6.78
N TYR A 10 -2.05 7.23 6.26
CA TYR A 10 -2.08 6.63 4.92
C TYR A 10 -1.71 5.14 4.95
N ARG A 11 -2.07 4.46 3.86
CA ARG A 11 -1.80 3.06 3.53
C ARG A 11 -1.01 3.02 2.24
N LEU A 12 0.22 2.53 2.31
CA LEU A 12 1.06 2.26 1.15
C LEU A 12 0.85 0.80 0.74
N LEU A 13 0.33 0.60 -0.47
CA LEU A 13 0.26 -0.70 -1.11
C LEU A 13 1.53 -0.91 -1.90
N ALA A 14 2.32 -1.92 -1.53
CA ALA A 14 3.55 -2.25 -2.23
C ALA A 14 3.59 -3.70 -2.69
N VAL A 15 4.17 -3.92 -3.87
CA VAL A 15 4.51 -5.24 -4.40
C VAL A 15 5.97 -5.49 -4.10
N ILE A 16 6.28 -6.62 -3.46
CA ILE A 16 7.63 -6.98 -3.06
C ILE A 16 8.06 -8.21 -3.85
N HIS A 17 9.11 -8.07 -4.64
CA HIS A 17 9.78 -9.18 -5.32
C HIS A 17 11.05 -9.54 -4.55
N PHE A 18 10.91 -10.44 -3.58
CA PHE A 18 12.02 -10.86 -2.70
C PHE A 18 13.20 -11.44 -3.49
N ASN A 19 12.94 -12.28 -4.50
CA ASN A 19 13.98 -12.91 -5.33
C ASN A 19 14.84 -11.87 -6.08
N ARG A 20 14.26 -10.73 -6.44
CA ARG A 20 14.94 -9.64 -7.14
C ARG A 20 15.41 -8.54 -6.20
N LYS A 21 15.13 -8.64 -4.89
CA LYS A 21 15.33 -7.60 -3.88
C LYS A 21 14.77 -6.24 -4.31
N LYS A 22 13.58 -6.23 -4.93
CA LYS A 22 12.91 -5.01 -5.40
C LYS A 22 11.56 -4.81 -4.74
N VAL A 23 11.24 -3.55 -4.45
CA VAL A 23 9.95 -3.12 -3.93
C VAL A 23 9.38 -2.08 -4.87
N TYR A 24 8.11 -2.24 -5.23
CA TYR A 24 7.37 -1.31 -6.07
C TYR A 24 6.21 -0.73 -5.27
N SER A 25 6.13 0.59 -5.21
CA SER A 25 4.96 1.30 -4.67
C SER A 25 3.84 1.24 -5.70
N ARG A 26 2.73 0.60 -5.36
CA ARG A 26 1.56 0.48 -6.24
C ARG A 26 0.64 1.68 -6.08
N ASP A 27 0.22 1.95 -4.85
CA ASP A 27 -0.70 3.03 -4.51
C ASP A 27 -0.44 3.55 -3.10
N ILE A 28 -0.74 4.84 -2.88
CA ILE A 28 -0.78 5.47 -1.56
C ILE A 28 -2.21 5.96 -1.35
N LEU A 29 -2.89 5.39 -0.37
CA LEU A 29 -4.31 5.67 -0.11
C LEU A 29 -4.47 6.27 1.29
N THR A 30 -5.42 7.17 1.46
CA THR A 30 -5.93 7.53 2.79
C THR A 30 -6.67 6.34 3.41
N HIS A 31 -6.87 6.36 4.72
CA HIS A 31 -7.65 5.33 5.41
C HIS A 31 -9.07 5.17 4.83
N ALA A 32 -9.71 6.29 4.48
CA ALA A 32 -11.06 6.29 3.89
C ALA A 32 -11.09 5.70 2.47
N GLU A 33 -10.03 5.88 1.68
CA GLU A 33 -9.91 5.28 0.35
C GLU A 33 -9.62 3.79 0.41
N TYR A 34 -8.74 3.37 1.34
CA TYR A 34 -8.44 1.97 1.57
C TYR A 34 -9.67 1.18 2.03
N ASN A 35 -10.46 1.74 2.96
CA ASN A 35 -11.65 1.08 3.52
C ASN A 35 -12.79 0.90 2.49
N ARG A 36 -12.79 1.69 1.41
CA ARG A 36 -13.77 1.55 0.33
C ARG A 36 -13.48 0.36 -0.61
N ASP A 37 -12.50 -0.49 -0.27
CA ASP A 37 -12.10 -1.71 -0.98
C ASP A 37 -11.81 -1.55 -2.48
N LYS A 38 -11.65 -0.30 -2.95
CA LYS A 38 -11.39 0.04 -4.37
C LYS A 38 -10.07 -0.53 -4.90
N TRP A 39 -9.16 -0.93 -4.02
CA TRP A 39 -7.85 -1.48 -4.36
C TRP A 39 -7.84 -3.01 -4.58
N LYS A 40 -8.92 -3.71 -4.21
CA LYS A 40 -9.03 -5.19 -4.31
C LYS A 40 -9.49 -5.69 -5.69
N ARG A 41 -9.59 -4.82 -6.69
CA ARG A 41 -10.10 -5.19 -8.02
C ARG A 41 -9.05 -5.89 -8.87
#